data_AF-A0A561D6I1-F1
#
_entry.id   AF-A0A561D6I1-F1
#
_cell.length_a   1.000
_cell.length_b   1.000
_cell.length_c   1.000
_cell.angle_alpha   90.00
_cell.angle_beta   90.00
_cell.angle_gamma   90.00
#
_symmetry.space_group_name_H-M   'P 1'
#
loop_
_entity.id
_entity.type
_entity.pdbx_description
1 polymer ?
#
loop_
_entity_poly.entity_id
_entity_poly.type
_entity_poly.pdbx_seq_one_letter_code
_entity_poly.pdbx_strand_id
1 'polypeptide(L)' 'MTMIEIKSLGDVAIQVSFGNQINEEIQREIQRFITGLKKAKIKGIIEWVPAYCTVVIYYQPEVISYHVLEKILKSNLFCR' A
#
# COMPACT_ATOMS: atom_id res chain seq x y z
N MET A 1 10.40 -13.09 -1.13
CA MET A 1 9.01 -12.87 -1.56
C MET A 1 8.25 -12.47 -0.31
N THR A 2 8.22 -11.17 -0.03
CA THR A 2 7.67 -10.65 1.22
C THR A 2 6.15 -10.61 1.09
N MET A 3 5.46 -11.31 1.98
CA MET A 3 4.00 -11.34 1.98
C MET A 3 3.49 -10.05 2.63
N ILE A 4 2.96 -9.15 1.82
CA ILE A 4 2.23 -7.98 2.32
C ILE A 4 0.82 -8.41 2.75
N GLU A 5 0.38 -7.97 3.92
CA GLU A 5 -0.99 -8.15 4.39
C GLU A 5 -1.80 -6.88 4.09
N ILE A 6 -2.96 -7.03 3.43
CA ILE A 6 -3.83 -5.91 3.09
C ILE A 6 -5.14 -6.04 3.87
N LYS A 7 -5.54 -4.96 4.54
CA LYS A 7 -6.78 -4.86 5.32
C LYS A 7 -7.50 -3.57 4.96
N SER A 8 -8.84 -3.61 4.93
CA SER A 8 -9.63 -2.37 4.90
C SER A 8 -9.46 -1.62 6.22
N LEU A 9 -9.37 -0.29 6.12
CA LEU A 9 -9.34 0.61 7.26
C LEU A 9 -10.50 1.59 7.10
N GLY A 10 -11.68 1.17 7.54
CA GLY A 10 -12.93 1.89 7.25
C GLY A 10 -13.30 1.83 5.76
N ASP A 11 -14.09 2.81 5.31
CA ASP A 11 -14.67 2.81 3.96
C ASP A 11 -13.76 3.42 2.89
N VAL A 12 -12.87 4.33 3.29
CA VAL A 12 -12.06 5.18 2.39
C VAL A 12 -10.56 4.93 2.51
N ALA A 13 -10.13 3.90 3.25
CA ALA A 13 -8.72 3.58 3.37
C ALA A 13 -8.42 2.08 3.36
N ILE A 14 -7.19 1.78 2.95
CA ILE A 14 -6.59 0.45 2.96
C ILE A 14 -5.28 0.52 3.73
N GLN A 15 -5.07 -0.40 4.66
CA GLN A 15 -3.80 -0.59 5.32
C GLN A 15 -3.03 -1.74 4.66
N VAL A 16 -1.78 -1.49 4.31
CA VAL A 16 -0.81 -2.47 3.82
C VAL A 16 0.25 -2.69 4.89
N SER A 17 0.50 -3.94 5.29
CA SER A 17 1.46 -4.30 6.34
C SER A 17 2.58 -5.16 5.75
N PHE A 18 3.84 -4.80 6.03
CA PHE A 18 5.04 -5.41 5.43
C PHE A 18 5.69 -6.47 6.32
N GLY A 19 5.07 -6.77 7.47
CA GLY A 19 5.57 -7.70 8.46
C GLY A 19 5.30 -7.19 9.87
N ASN A 20 5.73 -7.96 10.86
CA ASN A 20 5.50 -7.67 12.27
C ASN A 20 6.79 -7.41 13.06
N GLN A 21 7.92 -7.29 12.35
CA GLN A 21 9.23 -7.06 12.95
C GLN A 21 9.73 -5.66 12.61
N ILE A 22 10.44 -5.09 13.55
CA ILE A 22 11.10 -3.81 13.40
C ILE A 22 12.50 -4.10 12.87
N ASN A 23 12.71 -3.98 11.55
CA ASN A 23 14.02 -4.14 10.93
C ASN A 23 14.22 -3.20 9.73
N GLU A 24 15.48 -2.96 9.36
CA GLU A 24 15.81 -2.07 8.24
C GLU A 24 15.32 -2.61 6.88
N GLU A 25 15.12 -3.91 6.76
CA GLU A 25 14.63 -4.53 5.54
C GLU A 25 13.19 -4.12 5.22
N ILE A 26 12.30 -4.18 6.22
CA ILE A 26 10.92 -3.71 6.13
C ILE A 26 10.88 -2.22 5.81
N GLN A 27 11.73 -1.41 6.43
CA GLN A 27 11.79 0.00 6.12
C GLN A 27 12.19 0.26 4.66
N ARG A 28 13.18 -0.49 4.13
CA ARG A 28 13.56 -0.40 2.71
C ARG A 28 12.42 -0.83 1.78
N GLU A 29 11.66 -1.86 2.14
CA GLU A 29 10.50 -2.30 1.37
C GLU A 29 9.39 -1.25 1.34
N ILE A 30 9.06 -0.65 2.49
CA ILE A 30 8.10 0.45 2.58
C ILE A 30 8.53 1.62 1.66
N GLN A 31 9.82 1.98 1.67
CA GLN A 31 10.33 3.05 0.79
C GLN A 31 10.23 2.69 -0.70
N ARG A 32 10.51 1.45 -1.07
CA ARG A 32 10.33 0.96 -2.45
C ARG A 32 8.86 0.99 -2.86
N PHE A 33 7.98 0.53 -1.99
CA PHE A 33 6.53 0.53 -2.19
C PHE A 33 5.98 1.94 -2.42
N ILE A 34 6.35 2.90 -1.55
CA ILE A 34 5.98 4.31 -1.69
C ILE A 34 6.49 4.91 -3.00
N THR A 35 7.73 4.57 -3.38
CA THR A 35 8.31 5.01 -4.65
C THR A 35 7.54 4.44 -5.85
N GLY A 36 7.12 3.18 -5.76
CA GLY A 36 6.22 2.56 -6.73
C GLY A 36 4.88 3.29 -6.81
N LEU A 37 4.24 3.62 -5.69
CA LEU A 37 2.96 4.34 -5.65
C LEU A 37 3.07 5.71 -6.31
N LYS A 38 4.12 6.46 -5.99
CA LYS A 38 4.43 7.76 -6.59
C LYS A 38 4.56 7.68 -8.12
N LYS A 39 5.20 6.62 -8.62
CA LYS A 39 5.39 6.41 -10.07
C LYS A 39 4.12 5.93 -10.78
N ALA A 40 3.35 5.07 -10.13
CA ALA A 40 2.14 4.47 -10.70
C ALA A 40 1.01 5.49 -10.91
N LYS A 41 0.99 6.58 -10.11
CA LYS A 41 -0.02 7.67 -10.20
C LYS A 41 -1.44 7.11 -10.34
N ILE A 42 -1.80 6.18 -9.46
CA ILE A 42 -3.08 5.47 -9.52
C ILE A 42 -4.21 6.48 -9.29
N LYS A 43 -5.11 6.58 -10.28
CA LYS A 43 -6.29 7.45 -10.19
C LYS A 43 -7.20 6.97 -9.05
N GLY A 44 -7.63 7.91 -8.22
CA GLY A 44 -8.50 7.64 -7.06
C GLY A 44 -7.76 7.46 -5.74
N ILE A 45 -6.42 7.35 -5.73
CA ILE A 45 -5.65 7.51 -4.50
C ILE A 45 -5.56 9.00 -4.16
N ILE A 46 -5.91 9.34 -2.92
CA ILE A 46 -5.83 10.69 -2.37
C ILE A 46 -4.43 10.92 -1.80
N GLU A 47 -4.04 10.04 -0.88
CA GLU A 47 -2.75 10.11 -0.19
C GLU A 47 -2.35 8.74 0.37
N TRP A 48 -1.09 8.62 0.76
CA TRP A 48 -0.59 7.48 1.53
C TRP A 48 0.29 7.97 2.68
N VAL A 49 0.06 7.39 3.85
CA VAL A 49 0.75 7.73 5.08
C VAL A 49 1.55 6.50 5.52
N PRO A 50 2.89 6.55 5.45
CA PRO A 50 3.72 5.49 6.01
C PRO A 50 3.75 5.60 7.53
N ALA A 51 3.62 4.44 8.17
CA ALA A 51 3.90 4.21 9.58
C ALA A 51 5.11 3.27 9.70
N TYR A 52 5.30 2.66 10.87
CA TYR A 52 6.51 1.90 11.18
C TYR A 52 6.67 0.62 10.32
N CYS A 53 5.66 -0.26 10.32
CA CYS A 53 5.63 -1.49 9.52
C CYS A 53 4.49 -1.50 8.49
N THR A 54 3.78 -0.39 8.36
CA THR A 54 2.53 -0.31 7.58
C THR A 54 2.46 0.96 6.75
N VAL A 55 1.65 0.93 5.70
CA VAL A 55 1.31 2.09 4.87
C VAL A 55 -0.20 2.15 4.76
N VAL A 56 -0.79 3.25 5.19
CA VAL A 56 -2.22 3.51 5.00
C VAL A 56 -2.40 4.28 3.69
N ILE A 57 -3.32 3.84 2.86
CA ILE A 57 -3.66 4.46 1.58
C ILE A 57 -5.09 4.93 1.64
N TYR A 58 -5.31 6.24 1.54
CA TYR A 58 -6.63 6.84 1.45
C TYR A 58 -7.02 6.96 -0.02
N TYR A 59 -8.23 6.55 -0.34
CA TYR A 59 -8.73 6.50 -1.72
C TYR A 59 -10.20 6.95 -1.79
N GLN A 60 -10.64 7.30 -2.99
CA GLN A 60 -12.04 7.63 -3.30
C GLN A 60 -12.74 6.39 -3.84
N PRO A 61 -13.67 5.76 -3.07
CA PRO A 61 -14.40 4.57 -3.51
C PRO A 61 -15.21 4.79 -4.80
N GLU A 62 -15.64 6.04 -5.04
CA GLU A 62 -16.35 6.46 -6.25
C GLU A 62 -15.47 6.39 -7.52
N VAL A 63 -14.14 6.45 -7.35
CA VAL A 63 -13.17 6.44 -8.45
C VAL A 63 -12.49 5.09 -8.61
N ILE A 64 -12.16 4.43 -7.48
CA ILE A 64 -11.51 3.13 -7.45
C ILE A 64 -12.09 2.29 -6.30
N SER A 65 -12.54 1.07 -6.61
CA SER A 65 -13.06 0.18 -5.57
C SER A 65 -11.94 -0.49 -4.77
N TYR A 66 -12.24 -0.89 -3.54
CA TYR A 66 -11.33 -1.64 -2.67
C TYR A 66 -10.64 -2.80 -3.40
N HIS A 67 -11.42 -3.66 -4.07
CA HIS A 67 -10.91 -4.86 -4.74
C HIS A 67 -9.95 -4.53 -5.89
N VAL A 68 -10.22 -3.46 -6.64
CA VAL A 68 -9.34 -3.02 -7.73
C VAL A 68 -8.04 -2.49 -7.15
N LEU A 69 -8.12 -1.64 -6.12
CA LEU A 69 -6.95 -1.10 -5.46
C LEU A 69 -6.11 -2.23 -4.83
N GLU A 70 -6.72 -3.14 -4.08
CA GLU A 70 -6.06 -4.30 -3.49
C GLU A 70 -5.30 -5.13 -4.55
N LYS A 71 -5.94 -5.41 -5.70
CA LYS A 71 -5.32 -6.15 -6.79
C LYS A 71 -4.13 -5.41 -7.39
N ILE A 72 -4.21 -4.09 -7.53
CA ILE A 72 -3.09 -3.25 -8.00
C ILE A 72 -1.93 -3.34 -7.01
N LEU A 73 -2.20 -3.19 -5.70
CA LEU A 73 -1.18 -3.20 -4.66
C LEU A 73 -0.49 -4.57 -4.51
N LYS A 74 -1.22 -5.67 -4.73
CA LYS A 74 -0.66 -7.04 -4.76
C LYS A 74 0.08 -7.37 -6.05
N SER A 75 0.00 -6.52 -7.08
CA SER A 75 0.66 -6.77 -8.35
C SER A 75 2.18 -6.65 -8.22
N ASN A 76 2.93 -7.39 -9.05
CA ASN A 76 4.40 -7.42 -9.09
C ASN A 76 5.05 -6.06 -9.37
N LEU A 77 4.26 -5.00 -9.60
CA LEU A 77 4.74 -3.63 -9.76
C LEU A 77 5.34 -3.06 -8.47
N PHE A 78 4.89 -3.53 -7.30
CA PHE A 78 5.29 -2.99 -5.99
C PHE A 78 6.20 -3.92 -5.17
N CYS A 79 6.27 -5.21 -5.53
CA CYS A 79 7.10 -6.22 -4.86
C CYS A 79 8.45 -6.51 -5.58
N ARG A 80 8.91 -5.63 -6.46
CA ARG A 80 10.14 -5.83 -7.26
C ARG A 80 11.35 -5.08 -6.71
#